data_AF-C7ABL4-F1
#
_entry.id   AF-C7ABL4-F1
#
_cell.length_a   1.000
_cell.length_b   1.000
_cell.length_c   1.000
_cell.angle_alpha   90.00
_cell.angle_beta   90.00
_cell.angle_gamma   90.00
#
_symmetry.space_group_name_H-M   'P 1'
#
loop_
_entity.id
_entity.type
_entity.pdbx_description
1 polymer ?
#
loop_
_entity_poly.entity_id
_entity_poly.type
_entity_poly.pdbx_seq_one_letter_code
_entity_poly.pdbx_strand_id
1 'polypeptide(L)'
;LFPKFAGIAQSDLAGNAAVSAHGATVLKKLGELLRAKGNHAAILKPLANSHATKHKIPINNFKLISEVVVKVMVEKAGLDA
;
A
#
# COMPACT_ATOMS: atom_id res chain seq x y z
N LEU A 1 10.14 -7.31 3.23
CA LEU A 1 8.87 -7.99 3.59
C LEU A 1 8.08 -8.57 2.41
N PHE A 2 8.46 -8.30 1.15
CA PHE A 2 7.85 -8.94 -0.01
C PHE A 2 8.84 -9.95 -0.62
N PRO A 3 8.83 -11.24 -0.21
CA PRO A 3 9.80 -12.22 -0.72
C PRO A 3 9.80 -12.34 -2.24
N LYS A 4 8.64 -12.16 -2.87
CA LYS A 4 8.46 -12.23 -4.33
C LYS A 4 9.23 -11.16 -5.10
N PHE A 5 9.59 -10.05 -4.45
CA PHE A 5 10.24 -8.90 -5.09
C PHE A 5 11.63 -8.63 -4.51
N ALA A 6 12.07 -9.44 -3.55
CA ALA A 6 13.41 -9.32 -2.99
C ALA A 6 14.46 -9.64 -4.06
N GLY A 7 15.48 -8.80 -4.17
CA GLY A 7 16.57 -8.98 -5.12
C GLY A 7 16.32 -8.43 -6.52
N ILE A 8 15.13 -7.90 -6.82
CA ILE A 8 14.93 -7.10 -8.05
C ILE A 8 15.79 -5.84 -7.90
N ALA A 9 16.60 -5.54 -8.93
CA ALA A 9 17.41 -4.33 -8.93
C ALA A 9 16.52 -3.09 -8.89
N GLN A 10 16.96 -2.04 -8.18
CA GLN A 10 16.19 -0.81 -8.02
C GLN A 10 15.77 -0.19 -9.36
N SER A 11 16.65 -0.24 -10.38
CA SER A 11 16.38 0.22 -11.75
C SER A 11 15.21 -0.48 -12.41
N ASP A 12 14.94 -1.73 -12.04
CA ASP A 12 14.00 -2.61 -12.73
C ASP A 12 12.62 -2.62 -12.05
N LEU A 13 12.53 -2.07 -10.83
CA LEU A 13 11.28 -2.01 -10.07
C LEU A 13 10.18 -1.22 -10.78
N ALA A 14 10.53 -0.09 -11.41
CA ALA A 14 9.57 0.79 -12.06
C ALA A 14 8.87 0.13 -13.26
N GLY A 15 9.60 -0.72 -13.99
CA GLY A 15 9.05 -1.49 -15.12
C GLY A 15 8.41 -2.83 -14.72
N ASN A 16 8.46 -3.21 -13.44
CA ASN A 16 8.00 -4.53 -13.01
C ASN A 16 6.47 -4.60 -12.89
N ALA A 17 5.83 -5.36 -13.78
CA ALA A 17 4.38 -5.52 -13.81
C ALA A 17 3.81 -6.17 -12.54
N ALA A 18 4.54 -7.10 -11.91
CA ALA A 18 4.08 -7.76 -10.69
C ALA A 18 4.12 -6.82 -9.47
N VAL A 19 5.14 -5.95 -9.38
CA VAL A 19 5.21 -4.88 -8.38
C VAL A 19 4.05 -3.90 -8.58
N SER A 20 3.79 -3.49 -9.83
CA SER A 20 2.68 -2.60 -10.18
C SER A 20 1.31 -3.20 -9.81
N ALA A 21 1.09 -4.48 -10.13
CA ALA A 21 -0.14 -5.19 -9.77
C ALA A 21 -0.33 -5.29 -8.25
N HIS A 22 0.76 -5.47 -7.50
CA HIS A 22 0.70 -5.49 -6.04
C HIS A 22 0.38 -4.10 -5.47
N GLY A 23 1.02 -3.03 -5.99
CA GLY A 23 0.70 -1.65 -5.64
C GLY A 23 -0.77 -1.31 -5.91
N ALA A 24 -1.32 -1.75 -7.04
CA ALA A 24 -2.74 -1.59 -7.35
C ALA A 24 -3.67 -2.28 -6.33
N THR A 25 -3.27 -3.44 -5.78
CA THR A 25 -4.05 -4.12 -4.72
C THR A 25 -4.12 -3.26 -3.45
N VAL A 26 -3.01 -2.65 -3.06
CA VAL A 26 -2.94 -1.75 -1.90
C VAL A 26 -3.85 -0.55 -2.10
N LEU A 27 -3.71 0.17 -3.24
CA LEU A 27 -4.49 1.38 -3.51
C LEU A 27 -5.99 1.10 -3.67
N LYS A 28 -6.39 -0.04 -4.24
CA LYS A 28 -7.80 -0.46 -4.31
C LYS A 28 -8.40 -0.64 -2.93
N LYS A 29 -7.68 -1.31 -2.02
CA LYS A 29 -8.15 -1.53 -0.65
C LYS A 29 -8.20 -0.22 0.15
N LEU A 30 -7.26 0.70 -0.08
CA LEU A 30 -7.31 2.05 0.48
C LEU A 30 -8.54 2.83 -0.03
N GLY A 31 -8.83 2.77 -1.34
CA GLY A 31 -10.01 3.42 -1.93
C GLY A 31 -11.33 2.87 -1.39
N GLU A 32 -11.41 1.56 -1.15
CA GLU A 32 -12.55 0.92 -0.47
C GLU A 32 -12.73 1.45 0.95
N LEU A 33 -11.62 1.56 1.71
CA LEU A 33 -11.63 2.12 3.06
C LEU A 33 -12.13 3.56 3.06
N LEU A 34 -11.62 4.43 2.17
CA LEU A 34 -12.06 5.83 2.07
C LEU A 34 -13.56 5.95 1.76
N ARG A 35 -14.09 5.12 0.86
CA ARG A 35 -15.53 5.09 0.52
C ARG A 35 -16.42 4.65 1.68
N ALA A 36 -15.89 3.89 2.63
CA ALA A 36 -16.60 3.45 3.81
C ALA A 36 -16.74 4.55 4.90
N LYS A 37 -16.11 5.73 4.72
CA LYS A 37 -16.37 6.98 5.48
C LYS A 37 -16.47 6.80 6.99
N GLY A 38 -15.52 6.08 7.59
CA GLY A 38 -15.44 5.82 9.03
C GLY A 38 -15.94 4.44 9.45
N ASN A 39 -16.76 3.76 8.64
CA ASN A 39 -17.18 2.38 8.89
C ASN A 39 -16.10 1.37 8.43
N HIS A 40 -14.94 1.42 9.06
CA HIS A 40 -13.75 0.70 8.57
C HIS A 40 -13.53 -0.65 9.24
N ALA A 41 -14.25 -0.99 10.32
CA ALA A 41 -13.92 -2.14 11.16
C ALA A 41 -13.88 -3.47 10.40
N ALA A 42 -14.86 -3.71 9.51
CA ALA A 42 -14.93 -4.92 8.70
C ALA A 42 -13.79 -5.03 7.67
N ILE A 43 -13.21 -3.90 7.27
CA ILE A 43 -12.10 -3.83 6.30
C ILE A 43 -10.75 -3.91 7.03
N LEU A 44 -10.58 -3.16 8.11
CA LEU A 44 -9.34 -3.04 8.86
C LEU A 44 -9.01 -4.27 9.70
N LYS A 45 -10.00 -4.95 10.30
CA LYS A 45 -9.74 -6.14 11.13
C LYS A 45 -9.04 -7.26 10.35
N PRO A 46 -9.53 -7.69 9.15
CA PRO A 46 -8.83 -8.69 8.34
C PRO A 46 -7.45 -8.22 7.85
N LEU A 47 -7.32 -6.92 7.54
CA LEU A 47 -6.06 -6.35 7.08
C LEU A 47 -5.00 -6.38 8.19
N ALA A 48 -5.35 -5.94 9.39
CA ALA A 48 -4.49 -5.99 10.57
C ALA A 48 -4.10 -7.43 10.91
N ASN A 49 -5.05 -8.36 10.91
CA ASN A 49 -4.76 -9.77 11.20
C ASN A 49 -3.77 -10.36 10.19
N SER A 50 -4.00 -10.17 8.89
CA SER A 50 -3.11 -10.71 7.85
C SER A 50 -1.71 -10.10 7.90
N HIS A 51 -1.60 -8.78 8.10
CA HIS A 51 -0.31 -8.11 8.15
C HIS A 51 0.50 -8.44 9.41
N ALA A 52 -0.16 -8.63 10.56
CA ALA A 52 0.51 -9.04 11.79
C ALA A 52 0.92 -10.52 11.77
N THR A 53 0.02 -11.41 11.35
CA THR A 53 0.19 -12.86 11.56
C THR A 53 0.79 -13.58 10.36
N LYS A 54 0.52 -13.15 9.13
CA LYS A 54 0.97 -13.82 7.90
C LYS A 54 2.13 -13.09 7.26
N HIS A 55 1.97 -11.80 6.98
CA HIS A 55 2.97 -11.02 6.25
C HIS A 55 4.07 -10.45 7.16
N LYS A 56 3.86 -10.48 8.49
CA LYS A 56 4.81 -10.06 9.53
C LYS A 56 5.31 -8.63 9.33
N ILE A 57 4.38 -7.71 9.10
CA ILE A 57 4.67 -6.30 8.80
C ILE A 57 4.71 -5.49 10.11
N PRO A 58 5.86 -4.91 10.50
CA PRO A 58 5.92 -3.96 11.60
C PRO A 58 5.08 -2.72 11.30
N ILE A 59 4.48 -2.14 12.34
CA ILE A 59 3.55 -1.01 12.18
C ILE A 59 4.21 0.22 11.52
N ASN A 60 5.52 0.39 11.71
CA ASN A 60 6.27 1.51 11.14
C ASN A 60 6.21 1.54 9.61
N ASN A 61 6.13 0.38 8.95
CA ASN A 61 6.10 0.30 7.50
C ASN A 61 4.80 0.86 6.90
N PHE A 62 3.70 0.89 7.67
CA PHE A 62 2.48 1.57 7.25
C PHE A 62 2.64 3.10 7.23
N LYS A 63 3.47 3.67 8.11
CA LYS A 63 3.82 5.11 8.06
C LYS A 63 4.61 5.42 6.81
N LEU A 64 5.66 4.63 6.53
CA LEU A 64 6.50 4.79 5.34
C LEU A 64 5.70 4.77 4.04
N ILE A 65 4.83 3.77 3.85
CA ILE A 65 4.01 3.70 2.62
C ILE A 65 2.99 4.85 2.56
N SER A 66 2.45 5.30 3.70
CA SER A 66 1.51 6.43 3.72
C SER A 66 2.19 7.73 3.29
N GLU A 67 3.41 7.99 3.77
CA GLU A 67 4.20 9.16 3.34
C GLU A 67 4.49 9.16 1.83
N VAL A 68 4.83 7.98 1.28
CA VAL A 68 5.05 7.84 -0.17
C VAL A 68 3.76 8.07 -0.95
N VAL A 69 2.64 7.49 -0.52
CA VAL A 69 1.33 7.68 -1.18
C VAL A 69 0.93 9.15 -1.17
N VAL A 70 1.09 9.86 -0.04
CA VAL A 70 0.80 11.29 0.05
C VAL A 70 1.63 12.08 -0.97
N LYS A 71 2.95 11.88 -1.02
CA LYS A 71 3.82 12.56 -2.00
C LYS A 71 3.40 12.30 -3.44
N VAL A 72 3.09 11.04 -3.77
CA VAL A 72 2.63 10.67 -5.13
C VAL A 72 1.28 11.30 -5.45
N MET A 73 0.36 11.38 -4.48
CA MET A 73 -0.94 12.03 -4.69
C MET A 73 -0.81 13.55 -4.88
N VAL A 74 0.10 14.21 -4.16
CA VAL A 74 0.47 15.61 -4.42
C VAL A 74 0.95 15.78 -5.86
N GLU A 75 1.93 14.98 -6.28
CA GLU A 75 2.55 15.11 -7.61
C GLU A 75 1.63 14.74 -8.79
N LYS A 76 0.72 13.78 -8.59
CA LYS A 76 0.01 13.10 -9.69
C LYS A 76 -1.50 13.26 -9.65
N ALA A 77 -2.09 13.55 -8.48
CA ALA A 77 -3.53 13.68 -8.32
C ALA A 77 -3.98 15.13 -8.07
N GLY A 78 -3.04 16.09 -8.03
CA GLY A 78 -3.35 17.51 -7.93
C GLY A 78 -4.03 17.89 -6.62
N LEU A 79 -3.71 17.22 -5.50
CA LEU A 79 -4.32 17.52 -4.20
C LEU A 79 -3.94 18.89 -3.62
N ASP A 80 -2.94 19.55 -4.22
CA ASP A 80 -2.45 20.88 -3.83
C ASP A 80 -2.78 21.97 -4.88
N ALA A 81 -3.61 21.64 -5.89
CA ALA A 81 -3.99 22.54 -6.99
C ALA A 81 -5.34 23.25 -6.77
#